data_AF-A0A3E2GXH3-F1
#
_entry.id   AF-A0A3E2GXH3-F1
#
_cell.length_a   1.000
_cell.length_b   1.000
_cell.length_c   1.000
_cell.angle_alpha   90.00
_cell.angle_beta   90.00
_cell.angle_gamma   90.00
#
_symmetry.space_group_name_H-M   'P 1'
#
loop_
_entity.id
_entity.type
_entity.pdbx_description
1 polymer ?
#
loop_
_entity_poly.entity_id
_entity_poly.type
_entity_poly.pdbx_seq_one_letter_code
_entity_poly.pdbx_strand_id
1 'polypeptide(L)'
;MDTFNISEGRILPGSGLAEFTVGYRAVVWRPFKGETVDAIVTSVNQVGFFADAGPLPLFVSAHLIPPDIKFDPNATPPQFTNNEDSVIEVGTHVRVKLIGTRAEVGGMYAIASIKEDYLGCLQAS
;
A
#
# COMPACT_ATOMS: atom_id res chain seq x y z
N MET A 1 -16.53 -16.52 10.11
CA MET A 1 -17.12 -16.13 8.81
C MET A 1 -18.59 -15.89 9.08
N ASP A 2 -19.07 -14.67 8.89
CA ASP A 2 -20.47 -14.33 9.19
C ASP A 2 -21.33 -14.63 7.95
N THR A 3 -21.80 -15.88 7.89
CA THR A 3 -22.64 -16.42 6.81
C THR A 3 -24.10 -16.32 7.22
N PHE A 4 -24.91 -15.59 6.47
CA PHE A 4 -26.31 -15.34 6.83
C PHE A 4 -27.32 -15.93 5.83
N ASN A 5 -26.86 -16.41 4.66
CA ASN A 5 -27.71 -17.04 3.67
C ASN A 5 -26.96 -18.16 2.93
N ILE A 6 -27.47 -19.38 2.99
CA ILE A 6 -26.97 -20.54 2.25
C ILE A 6 -28.12 -21.02 1.36
N SER A 7 -27.92 -21.06 0.05
CA SER A 7 -28.93 -21.52 -0.90
C SER A 7 -29.22 -23.01 -0.74
N GLU A 8 -30.32 -23.48 -1.34
CA GLU A 8 -30.49 -24.91 -1.60
C GLU A 8 -29.35 -25.43 -2.51
N GLY A 9 -28.93 -26.66 -2.27
CA GLY A 9 -27.83 -27.28 -3.00
C GLY A 9 -28.26 -27.82 -4.35
N ARG A 10 -27.48 -27.54 -5.40
CA ARG A 10 -27.69 -28.09 -6.75
C ARG A 10 -26.65 -29.16 -7.06
N ILE A 11 -27.08 -30.38 -7.39
CA ILE A 11 -26.18 -31.45 -7.82
C ILE A 11 -25.59 -31.12 -9.20
N LEU A 12 -24.27 -31.24 -9.33
CA LEU A 12 -23.56 -31.02 -10.59
C LEU A 12 -23.75 -32.23 -11.54
N PRO A 13 -24.21 -32.04 -12.79
CA PRO A 13 -24.37 -33.14 -13.73
C PRO A 13 -23.05 -33.87 -13.97
N GLY A 14 -23.05 -35.20 -13.85
CA GLY A 14 -21.86 -36.04 -14.08
C GLY A 14 -20.86 -36.08 -12.91
N SER A 15 -21.19 -35.44 -11.78
CA SER A 15 -20.40 -35.47 -10.54
C SER A 15 -21.31 -35.75 -9.34
N GLY A 16 -20.77 -36.35 -8.27
CA GLY A 16 -21.49 -36.51 -7.00
C GLY A 16 -21.47 -35.25 -6.12
N LEU A 17 -20.94 -34.13 -6.62
CA LEU A 17 -20.78 -32.88 -5.88
C LEU A 17 -22.04 -32.00 -5.95
N ALA A 18 -22.25 -31.19 -4.92
CA ALA A 18 -23.33 -30.21 -4.84
C ALA A 18 -22.77 -28.79 -4.73
N GLU A 19 -23.41 -27.84 -5.42
CA GLU A 19 -23.08 -26.42 -5.44
C GLU A 19 -24.05 -25.64 -4.54
N PHE A 20 -23.52 -24.73 -3.73
CA PHE A 20 -24.28 -23.85 -2.85
C PHE A 20 -23.82 -22.41 -3.04
N THR A 21 -24.75 -21.47 -3.12
CA THR A 21 -24.45 -20.03 -3.08
C THR A 21 -24.48 -19.58 -1.63
N VAL A 22 -23.35 -19.08 -1.13
CA VAL A 22 -23.22 -18.62 0.25
C VAL A 22 -23.05 -17.10 0.29
N GLY A 23 -24.05 -16.43 0.85
CA GLY A 23 -23.95 -15.02 1.21
C GLY A 23 -23.14 -14.86 2.50
N TYR A 24 -22.06 -14.09 2.44
CA TYR A 24 -21.20 -13.79 3.57
C TYR A 24 -20.86 -12.29 3.61
N ARG A 25 -20.56 -11.79 4.81
CA ARG A 25 -19.98 -10.46 5.00
C ARG A 25 -18.49 -10.58 5.22
N ALA A 26 -17.72 -9.70 4.59
CA ALA A 26 -16.28 -9.62 4.77
C ALA A 26 -15.84 -8.16 4.86
N VAL A 27 -14.84 -7.91 5.70
CA VAL A 27 -14.08 -6.67 5.66
C VAL A 27 -13.10 -6.79 4.50
N VAL A 28 -13.15 -5.84 3.58
CA VAL A 28 -12.28 -5.80 2.40
C VAL A 28 -11.44 -4.54 2.43
N TRP A 29 -10.18 -4.65 2.00
CA TRP A 29 -9.34 -3.50 1.74
C TRP A 29 -9.38 -3.18 0.24
N ARG A 30 -9.90 -2.00 -0.11
CA ARG A 30 -10.05 -1.56 -1.50
C ARG A 30 -9.49 -0.15 -1.67
N PRO A 31 -8.17 -0.01 -1.89
CA PRO A 31 -7.56 1.30 -2.08
C PRO A 31 -8.01 1.94 -3.39
N PHE A 32 -7.99 3.27 -3.44
CA PHE A 32 -8.39 4.02 -4.64
C PHE A 32 -7.46 5.18 -4.98
N LYS A 33 -7.49 5.60 -6.25
CA LYS A 33 -6.72 6.76 -6.72
C LYS A 33 -7.20 8.03 -6.01
N GLY A 34 -6.25 8.78 -5.44
CA GLY A 34 -6.47 10.01 -4.70
C GLY A 34 -6.63 9.81 -3.19
N GLU A 35 -6.68 8.55 -2.72
CA GLU A 35 -6.72 8.23 -1.30
C GLU A 35 -5.39 8.57 -0.61
N THR A 36 -5.48 9.18 0.57
CA THR A 36 -4.32 9.41 1.44
C THR A 36 -4.26 8.31 2.47
N VAL A 37 -3.14 7.58 2.51
CA VAL A 37 -2.92 6.43 3.40
C VAL A 37 -1.59 6.56 4.12
N ASP A 38 -1.53 6.00 5.32
CA ASP A 38 -0.28 5.89 6.08
C ASP A 38 0.34 4.51 5.79
N ALA A 39 1.64 4.50 5.55
CA ALA A 39 2.41 3.32 5.17
C ALA A 39 3.73 3.27 5.94
N ILE A 40 4.33 2.08 6.00
CA ILE A 40 5.62 1.85 6.64
C ILE A 40 6.65 1.58 5.55
N VAL A 41 7.75 2.33 5.53
CA VAL A 41 8.82 2.17 4.55
C VAL A 41 9.54 0.84 4.76
N THR A 42 9.64 0.04 3.69
CA THR A 42 10.27 -1.28 3.70
C THR A 42 11.65 -1.30 3.05
N SER A 43 11.88 -0.47 2.03
CA SER A 43 13.18 -0.33 1.39
C SER A 43 13.35 1.04 0.72
N VAL A 44 14.58 1.52 0.66
CA VAL A 44 14.92 2.85 0.13
C VAL A 44 16.06 2.72 -0.87
N ASN A 45 15.84 3.21 -2.09
CA ASN A 45 16.78 3.17 -3.20
C ASN A 45 16.90 4.55 -3.88
N GLN A 46 17.90 4.74 -4.75
CA GLN A 46 18.07 6.01 -5.48
C GLN A 46 16.85 6.41 -6.32
N VAL A 47 16.09 5.43 -6.83
CA VAL A 47 14.93 5.65 -7.71
C VAL A 47 13.67 6.06 -6.93
N GLY A 48 13.66 5.90 -5.60
CA GLY A 48 12.50 6.05 -4.74
C GLY A 48 12.50 5.06 -3.58
N PHE A 49 11.40 4.96 -2.85
CA PHE A 49 11.24 4.02 -1.74
C PHE A 49 9.98 3.17 -1.88
N PHE A 50 10.04 1.98 -1.31
CA PHE A 50 8.90 1.08 -1.16
C PHE A 50 8.34 1.20 0.25
N ALA A 51 7.02 1.13 0.37
CA ALA A 51 6.33 1.12 1.64
C ALA A 51 5.11 0.20 1.57
N ASP A 52 4.63 -0.25 2.73
CA ASP A 52 3.45 -1.10 2.83
C ASP A 52 2.34 -0.38 3.62
N ALA A 53 1.18 -0.23 2.98
CA ALA A 53 -0.06 0.21 3.62
C ALA A 53 -0.92 -1.02 3.92
N GLY A 54 -0.62 -1.69 5.05
CA GLY A 54 -1.20 -2.99 5.36
C GLY A 54 -0.82 -4.03 4.28
N PRO A 55 -1.78 -4.69 3.60
CA PRO A 55 -1.48 -5.65 2.55
C PRO A 55 -1.22 -5.01 1.17
N LEU A 56 -1.22 -3.67 1.06
CA LEU A 56 -0.96 -2.96 -0.18
C LEU A 56 0.51 -2.48 -0.25
N PRO A 57 1.37 -3.18 -1.00
CA PRO A 57 2.69 -2.67 -1.35
C PRO A 57 2.57 -1.47 -2.30
N LEU A 58 3.28 -0.40 -1.99
CA LEU A 58 3.32 0.82 -2.77
C LEU A 58 4.74 1.31 -3.03
N PHE A 59 4.90 2.06 -4.12
CA PHE A 59 6.15 2.66 -4.51
C PHE A 59 6.00 4.18 -4.69
N VAL A 60 6.94 4.94 -4.12
CA VAL A 60 7.05 6.39 -4.31
C VAL A 60 8.32 6.67 -5.09
N SER A 61 8.17 7.13 -6.32
CA SER A 61 9.30 7.52 -7.18
C SER A 61 9.96 8.80 -6.66
N ALA A 62 11.28 8.91 -6.80
CA ALA A 62 12.04 10.12 -6.48
C ALA A 62 11.50 11.39 -7.19
N HIS A 63 10.84 11.26 -8.35
CA HIS A 63 10.21 12.39 -9.04
C HIS A 63 8.91 12.89 -8.37
N LEU A 64 8.33 12.07 -7.51
CA LEU A 64 7.12 12.33 -6.72
C LEU A 64 7.44 12.64 -5.25
N ILE A 65 8.72 12.83 -4.95
CA ILE A 65 9.24 13.33 -3.67
C ILE A 65 9.50 14.84 -3.83
N PRO A 66 9.22 15.67 -2.80
CA PRO A 66 9.64 17.07 -2.75
C PRO A 66 11.14 17.24 -3.06
N PRO A 67 11.54 18.27 -3.85
CA PRO A 67 12.91 18.41 -4.35
C PRO A 67 13.96 18.75 -3.27
N ASP A 68 13.50 19.20 -2.11
CA ASP A 68 14.30 19.47 -0.91
C ASP A 68 14.74 18.18 -0.20
N ILE A 69 13.97 17.10 -0.33
CA ILE A 69 14.32 15.79 0.24
C ILE A 69 15.15 15.00 -0.77
N LYS A 70 16.42 14.75 -0.45
CA LYS A 70 17.38 14.10 -1.35
C LYS A 70 17.79 12.73 -0.86
N PHE A 71 18.09 11.85 -1.80
CA PHE A 71 18.65 10.54 -1.51
C PHE A 71 20.08 10.68 -1.00
N ASP A 72 20.36 10.12 0.18
CA ASP A 72 21.70 9.99 0.74
C ASP A 72 22.16 8.52 0.67
N PRO A 73 23.07 8.17 -0.25
CA PRO A 73 23.59 6.81 -0.37
C PRO A 73 24.62 6.45 0.70
N ASN A 74 25.18 7.43 1.43
CA ASN A 74 26.23 7.18 2.41
C ASN A 74 25.67 6.89 3.81
N ALA A 75 24.39 7.21 4.04
CA ALA A 75 23.69 6.85 5.25
C ALA A 75 23.56 5.33 5.39
N THR A 76 23.68 4.84 6.63
CA THR A 76 23.50 3.42 6.97
C THR A 76 22.39 3.33 8.03
N PRO A 77 21.13 3.06 7.65
CA PRO A 77 20.64 2.63 6.34
C PRO A 77 20.49 3.77 5.30
N PRO A 78 20.39 3.46 3.99
CA PRO A 78 20.11 4.46 2.95
C PRO A 78 18.80 5.19 3.21
N GLN A 79 18.77 6.50 2.97
CA GLN A 79 17.63 7.35 3.34
C GLN A 79 17.35 8.45 2.32
N PHE A 80 16.12 8.97 2.36
CA PHE A 80 15.77 10.26 1.77
C PHE A 80 15.67 11.30 2.89
N THR A 81 16.45 12.38 2.82
CA THR A 81 16.46 13.40 3.87
C THR A 81 16.66 14.81 3.33
N ASN A 82 16.13 15.80 4.04
CA ASN A 82 16.48 17.21 3.85
C ASN A 82 17.58 17.68 4.83
N ASN A 83 18.19 16.77 5.61
CA ASN A 83 19.13 17.03 6.70
C ASN A 83 18.57 17.87 7.86
N GLU A 84 17.25 17.98 7.94
CA GLU A 84 16.52 18.70 9.00
C GLU A 84 15.50 17.76 9.62
N ASP A 85 14.21 18.02 9.39
CA ASP A 85 13.11 17.36 10.10
C ASP A 85 12.58 16.12 9.39
N SER A 86 12.89 15.95 8.10
CA SER A 86 12.39 14.85 7.28
C SER A 86 13.49 13.83 7.01
N VAL A 87 13.35 12.66 7.64
CA VAL A 87 14.17 11.48 7.40
C VAL A 87 13.25 10.32 7.03
N ILE A 88 13.44 9.77 5.83
CA ILE A 88 12.69 8.63 5.30
C ILE A 88 13.69 7.48 5.12
N GLU A 89 13.68 6.56 6.06
CA GLU A 89 14.48 5.34 6.07
C GLU A 89 13.59 4.12 6.30
N VAL A 90 14.17 2.92 6.31
CA VAL A 90 13.43 1.69 6.59
C VAL A 90 12.81 1.77 7.98
N GLY A 91 11.50 1.50 8.07
CA GLY A 91 10.73 1.57 9.32
C GLY A 91 10.04 2.92 9.56
N THR A 92 10.37 3.97 8.79
CA THR A 92 9.70 5.27 8.90
C THR A 92 8.21 5.16 8.53
N HIS A 93 7.35 5.78 9.34
CA HIS A 93 5.94 5.98 9.00
C HIS A 93 5.80 7.16 8.05
N VAL A 94 5.17 6.93 6.90
CA VAL A 94 4.99 7.94 5.86
C VAL A 94 3.53 8.06 5.47
N ARG A 95 3.05 9.30 5.33
CA ARG A 95 1.75 9.60 4.76
C ARG A 95 1.90 9.86 3.28
N VAL A 96 1.21 9.08 2.46
CA VAL A 96 1.31 9.13 1.01
C VAL A 96 -0.07 9.27 0.37
N LYS A 97 -0.12 9.87 -0.82
CA LYS A 97 -1.33 9.92 -1.64
C LYS A 97 -1.20 8.97 -2.82
N LEU A 98 -2.14 8.04 -2.95
CA LEU A 98 -2.15 7.07 -4.04
C LEU A 98 -2.47 7.76 -5.36
N ILE A 99 -1.56 7.71 -6.33
CA ILE A 99 -1.77 8.29 -7.67
C ILE A 99 -2.31 7.28 -8.68
N GLY A 100 -2.14 5.99 -8.40
CA GLY A 100 -2.67 4.90 -9.21
C GLY A 100 -2.50 3.55 -8.52
N THR A 101 -3.41 2.63 -8.84
CA THR A 101 -3.40 1.25 -8.36
C THR A 101 -3.34 0.31 -9.56
N ARG A 102 -2.51 -0.72 -9.48
CA ARG A 102 -2.40 -1.79 -10.48
C ARG A 102 -2.76 -3.11 -9.81
N ALA A 103 -3.79 -3.77 -10.33
CA ALA A 103 -4.17 -5.10 -9.90
C ALA A 103 -3.49 -6.15 -10.78
N GLU A 104 -2.96 -7.20 -10.15
CA GLU A 104 -2.38 -8.37 -10.82
C GLU A 104 -2.94 -9.66 -10.21
N VAL A 105 -2.67 -10.80 -10.86
CA VAL A 105 -3.05 -12.09 -10.30
C VAL A 105 -2.25 -12.33 -9.03
N GLY A 106 -2.93 -12.38 -7.88
CA GLY A 106 -2.32 -12.64 -6.58
C GLY A 106 -2.02 -11.41 -5.72
N GLY A 107 -2.22 -10.19 -6.23
CA GLY A 107 -1.97 -8.99 -5.43
C GLY A 107 -2.38 -7.67 -6.10
N MET A 108 -2.33 -6.60 -5.31
CA MET A 108 -2.52 -5.23 -5.79
C MET A 108 -1.29 -4.41 -5.39
N TYR A 109 -0.87 -3.53 -6.27
CA TYR A 109 0.24 -2.62 -6.07
C TYR A 109 -0.22 -1.19 -6.30
N ALA A 110 0.44 -0.23 -5.68
CA ALA A 110 0.15 1.18 -5.90
C ALA A 110 1.40 2.00 -6.20
N ILE A 111 1.20 3.11 -6.92
CA ILE A 111 2.16 4.19 -7.01
C ILE A 111 1.60 5.34 -6.20
N ALA A 112 2.45 5.97 -5.39
CA ALA A 112 2.05 7.07 -4.52
C ALA A 112 3.00 8.27 -4.65
N SER A 113 2.55 9.41 -4.11
CA SER A 113 3.25 10.68 -4.10
C SER A 113 3.29 11.26 -2.69
N ILE A 114 4.35 11.99 -2.38
CA ILE A 114 4.46 12.82 -1.16
C ILE A 114 4.75 14.29 -1.49
N LYS A 115 4.49 14.70 -2.74
CA LYS A 115 4.80 16.05 -3.25
C LYS A 115 3.78 17.13 -2.85
N GLU A 116 2.60 16.72 -2.40
CA GLU A 116 1.54 17.65 -1.98
C GLU A 116 1.68 18.00 -0.50
N ASP A 117 1.00 19.06 -0.07
CA ASP A 117 1.04 19.52 1.32
C ASP A 117 0.52 18.47 2.30
N TYR A 118 1.06 18.46 3.52
CA TYR A 118 0.71 17.54 4.61
C TYR A 118 0.98 16.05 4.34
N LEU A 119 1.81 15.74 3.34
CA LEU A 119 2.35 14.40 3.07
C LEU A 119 3.81 14.28 3.54
N GLY A 120 4.34 13.05 3.54
CA GLY A 120 5.74 12.78 3.91
C GLY A 120 5.89 12.07 5.25
N CYS A 121 7.00 12.31 5.93
CA CYS A 121 7.33 11.64 7.19
C CYS A 121 6.36 12.04 8.31
N LEU A 122 5.82 11.05 9.02
CA LEU A 122 5.04 11.25 10.22
C LEU A 122 5.99 11.14 11.42
N GLN A 123 6.29 12.27 12.06
CA GLN A 123 7.05 12.24 13.31
C GLN A 123 6.21 11.53 14.39
N ALA A 124 6.79 10.51 15.02
CA ALA A 124 6.27 9.98 16.27
C ALA A 124 6.55 11.03 17.36
N SER A 125 5.49 11.62 17.90
CA SER A 125 5.50 12.44 19.12
C SER A 125 5.96 11.63 20.33
#